data_AF-A0A4Q3VP84-F1
#
_entry.id   AF-A0A4Q3VP84-F1
#
_cell.length_a   1.000
_cell.length_b   1.000
_cell.length_c   1.000
_cell.angle_alpha   90.00
_cell.angle_beta   90.00
_cell.angle_gamma   90.00
#
_symmetry.space_group_name_H-M   'P 1'
#
loop_
_entity.id
_entity.type
_entity.pdbx_description
1 polymer ?
#
loop_
_entity_poly.entity_id
_entity_poly.type
_entity_poly.pdbx_seq_one_letter_code
_entity_poly.pdbx_strand_id
1 'polypeptide(L)'
;MAAREHTPAFISEVSDVEETRNVRYQRGLPNSVAFRWLGRGWSDLWTNPVPSLLYGLSVFAASLVFIVYMFGTGRDYFLFPALAGFMIVGPLVAAGLYLKSRSLESGERITLRSMLAVQPSAGAQVFFTGMVLTMLLLLWMRAAVLIYALFFG
;
A
#
# COMPACT_ATOMS: atom_id res chain seq x y z
N MET A 1 -23.11 -13.13 -44.08
CA MET A 1 -21.74 -12.62 -43.87
C MET A 1 -21.89 -11.21 -43.34
N ALA A 2 -22.00 -11.06 -42.01
CA ALA A 2 -22.21 -9.77 -41.35
C ALA A 2 -21.09 -9.60 -40.30
N ALA A 3 -20.39 -8.48 -40.43
CA ALA A 3 -19.19 -8.14 -39.69
C ALA A 3 -19.50 -7.98 -38.19
N ARG A 4 -18.68 -8.61 -37.34
CA ARG A 4 -18.66 -8.29 -35.91
C ARG A 4 -17.83 -7.03 -35.72
N GLU A 5 -18.51 -5.94 -35.42
CA GLU A 5 -17.89 -4.67 -35.06
C GLU A 5 -17.09 -4.85 -33.76
N HIS A 6 -15.83 -4.43 -33.80
CA HIS A 6 -14.92 -4.39 -32.66
C HIS A 6 -15.30 -3.23 -31.73
N THR A 7 -16.22 -3.48 -30.81
CA THR A 7 -16.47 -2.57 -29.69
C THR A 7 -15.33 -2.68 -28.69
N PRO A 8 -14.62 -1.60 -28.34
CA PRO A 8 -13.55 -1.63 -27.35
C PRO A 8 -14.14 -1.93 -25.95
N ALA A 9 -14.05 -3.20 -25.56
CA ALA A 9 -14.46 -3.75 -24.28
C ALA A 9 -13.45 -3.42 -23.19
N PHE A 10 -13.48 -2.20 -22.66
CA PHE A 10 -12.76 -1.91 -21.43
C PHE A 10 -13.62 -1.00 -20.55
N ILE A 11 -13.55 -1.24 -19.23
CA ILE A 11 -14.12 -0.50 -18.08
C ILE A 11 -15.54 -0.83 -17.56
N SER A 12 -16.37 -1.69 -18.17
CA SER A 12 -17.68 -2.08 -17.59
C SER A 12 -17.89 -3.57 -17.32
N GLU A 13 -16.94 -4.44 -17.64
CA GLU A 13 -17.01 -5.86 -17.26
C GLU A 13 -16.55 -6.01 -15.81
N VAL A 14 -17.49 -5.83 -14.88
CA VAL A 14 -17.37 -6.45 -13.56
C VAL A 14 -17.34 -7.95 -13.76
N SER A 15 -16.37 -8.63 -13.15
CA SER A 15 -16.20 -10.08 -13.28
C SER A 15 -17.53 -10.80 -13.07
N ASP A 16 -18.00 -11.47 -14.12
CA ASP A 16 -19.30 -12.12 -14.12
C ASP A 16 -19.29 -13.30 -13.13
N VAL A 17 -20.47 -13.74 -12.67
CA VAL A 17 -20.55 -14.88 -11.75
C VAL A 17 -19.94 -16.13 -12.39
N GLU A 18 -20.07 -16.28 -13.71
CA GLU A 18 -19.40 -17.29 -14.51
C GLU A 18 -17.87 -17.21 -14.44
N GLU A 19 -17.28 -16.01 -14.32
CA GLU A 19 -15.84 -15.82 -14.21
C GLU A 19 -15.32 -16.24 -12.82
N THR A 20 -16.05 -15.93 -11.76
CA THR A 20 -15.71 -16.40 -10.40
C THR A 20 -15.84 -17.92 -10.24
N ARG A 21 -16.76 -18.53 -11.00
CA ARG A 21 -16.99 -19.98 -11.04
C ARG A 21 -16.15 -20.69 -12.10
N ASN A 22 -15.25 -19.96 -12.77
CA ASN A 22 -14.41 -20.50 -13.82
C ASN A 22 -13.38 -21.46 -13.21
N VAL A 23 -13.49 -22.75 -13.59
CA VAL A 23 -12.63 -23.84 -13.09
C VAL A 23 -11.15 -23.55 -13.34
N ARG A 24 -10.84 -22.71 -14.34
CA ARG A 24 -9.47 -22.27 -14.65
C ARG A 24 -8.82 -21.43 -13.54
N TYR A 25 -9.60 -20.69 -12.75
CA TYR A 25 -9.11 -19.88 -11.62
C TYR A 25 -9.22 -20.59 -10.28
N GLN A 26 -10.03 -21.66 -10.19
CA GLN A 26 -10.08 -22.55 -9.03
C GLN A 26 -8.85 -23.47 -9.01
N ARG A 27 -7.71 -22.93 -8.55
CA ARG A 27 -6.43 -23.66 -8.53
C ARG A 27 -6.37 -24.84 -7.55
N GLY A 28 -7.45 -25.17 -6.84
CA GLY A 28 -7.53 -26.31 -5.92
C GLY A 28 -6.37 -26.34 -4.92
N LEU A 29 -5.90 -25.18 -4.46
CA LEU A 29 -4.66 -25.08 -3.71
C LEU A 29 -4.89 -25.58 -2.27
N PRO A 30 -4.01 -26.45 -1.75
CA PRO A 30 -4.08 -26.85 -0.35
C PRO A 30 -3.80 -25.65 0.56
N ASN A 31 -4.35 -25.65 1.78
CA ASN A 31 -4.14 -24.57 2.76
C ASN A 31 -2.65 -24.34 3.09
N SER A 32 -1.79 -25.35 2.86
CA SER A 32 -0.34 -25.25 3.00
C SER A 32 0.33 -24.27 2.03
N VAL A 33 -0.36 -23.85 0.96
CA VAL A 33 0.17 -22.88 -0.01
C VAL A 33 0.34 -21.50 0.60
N ALA A 34 -0.52 -21.10 1.55
CA ALA A 34 -0.38 -19.84 2.28
C ALA A 34 0.97 -19.76 3.03
N PHE A 35 1.31 -20.84 3.75
CA PHE A 35 2.60 -20.93 4.45
C PHE A 35 3.80 -20.96 3.49
N ARG A 36 3.65 -21.58 2.32
CA ARG A 36 4.69 -21.58 1.29
C ARG A 36 4.92 -20.18 0.71
N TRP A 37 3.86 -19.40 0.50
CA TRP A 37 3.98 -18.00 0.06
C TRP A 37 4.61 -17.14 1.15
N LEU A 38 4.23 -17.34 2.41
CA LEU A 38 4.84 -16.63 3.53
C LEU A 38 6.33 -16.94 3.64
N GLY A 39 6.73 -18.21 3.49
CA GLY A 39 8.13 -18.62 3.48
C GLY A 39 8.93 -18.03 2.31
N ARG A 40 8.32 -17.90 1.12
CA ARG A 40 8.94 -17.21 -0.02
C ARG A 40 9.09 -15.71 0.25
N GLY A 41 8.07 -15.05 0.78
CA GLY A 41 8.15 -13.65 1.18
C GLY A 41 9.23 -13.41 2.25
N TRP A 42 9.39 -14.35 3.18
CA TRP A 42 10.47 -14.32 4.16
C TRP A 42 11.85 -14.46 3.50
N SER A 43 12.01 -15.40 2.57
CA SER A 43 13.24 -15.54 1.79
C SER A 43 13.57 -14.28 1.00
N ASP A 44 12.58 -13.64 0.37
CA ASP A 44 12.75 -12.39 -0.39
C ASP A 44 13.20 -11.21 0.49
N LEU A 45 12.75 -11.18 1.75
CA LEU A 45 13.20 -10.21 2.73
C LEU A 45 14.70 -10.38 3.01
N TRP A 46 15.17 -11.63 3.17
CA TRP A 46 16.54 -11.98 3.51
C TRP A 46 17.51 -12.08 2.32
N THR A 47 17.02 -12.25 1.09
CA THR A 47 17.87 -12.38 -0.11
C THR A 47 18.57 -11.06 -0.48
N ASN A 48 18.04 -9.92 -0.03
CA ASN A 48 18.71 -8.62 -0.09
C ASN A 48 18.15 -7.69 1.00
N PRO A 49 18.62 -7.80 2.26
CA PRO A 49 17.93 -7.21 3.41
C PRO A 49 18.19 -5.71 3.54
N VAL A 50 19.36 -5.23 3.10
CA VAL A 50 19.81 -3.84 3.28
C VAL A 50 18.78 -2.79 2.83
N PRO A 51 18.26 -2.83 1.58
CA PRO A 51 17.29 -1.83 1.14
C PRO A 51 15.94 -1.94 1.86
N SER A 52 15.49 -3.15 2.19
CA SER A 52 14.25 -3.36 2.96
C SER A 52 14.38 -2.85 4.39
N LEU A 53 15.50 -3.12 5.06
CA LEU A 53 15.76 -2.65 6.42
C LEU A 53 15.91 -1.14 6.45
N LEU A 54 16.66 -0.55 5.52
CA LEU A 54 16.82 0.92 5.46
C LEU A 54 15.48 1.61 5.21
N TYR A 55 14.62 1.04 4.37
CA TYR A 55 13.28 1.54 4.16
C TYR A 55 12.44 1.50 5.44
N GLY A 56 12.33 0.33 6.10
CA GLY A 56 11.60 0.18 7.35
C GLY A 56 12.17 1.05 8.48
N LEU A 57 13.49 1.13 8.59
CA LEU A 57 14.19 1.94 9.58
C LEU A 57 13.95 3.44 9.34
N SER A 58 13.88 3.89 8.08
CA SER A 58 13.58 5.28 7.78
C SER A 58 12.16 5.68 8.20
N VAL A 59 11.17 4.80 7.97
CA VAL A 59 9.78 5.01 8.41
C VAL A 59 9.72 5.00 9.94
N PHE A 60 10.36 4.01 10.58
CA PHE A 60 10.44 3.93 12.03
C PHE A 60 11.08 5.18 12.65
N ALA A 61 12.22 5.64 12.11
CA ALA A 61 12.90 6.83 12.59
C ALA A 61 12.03 8.09 12.42
N ALA A 62 11.36 8.24 11.27
CA ALA A 62 10.43 9.34 11.05
C ALA A 62 9.26 9.32 12.04
N SER A 63 8.66 8.15 12.29
CA SER A 63 7.60 7.97 13.29
C SER A 63 8.09 8.28 14.70
N LEU A 64 9.29 7.81 15.08
CA LEU A 64 9.86 8.05 16.40
C LEU A 64 10.14 9.54 16.63
N VAL A 65 10.77 10.21 15.66
CA VAL A 65 11.02 11.66 15.69
C VAL A 65 9.71 12.42 15.84
N PHE A 66 8.68 12.04 15.08
CA PHE A 66 7.35 12.65 15.19
C PHE A 66 6.75 12.49 16.59
N ILE A 67 6.82 11.28 17.16
CA ILE A 67 6.30 10.99 18.50
C ILE A 67 7.04 11.82 19.57
N VAL A 68 8.38 11.79 19.55
CA VAL A 68 9.21 12.54 20.50
C VAL A 68 8.94 14.05 20.41
N TYR A 69 8.78 14.57 19.19
CA TYR A 69 8.45 15.98 18.96
C TYR A 69 7.06 16.36 19.51
N MET A 70 6.06 15.47 19.40
CA MET A 70 4.73 15.70 19.97
C MET A 70 4.75 15.75 21.49
N PHE A 71 5.44 14.81 22.13
CA PHE A 71 5.62 14.82 23.59
C PHE A 71 6.42 16.05 24.06
N GLY A 72 7.49 16.41 23.36
CA GLY A 72 8.31 17.58 23.70
C GLY A 72 7.57 18.91 23.57
N THR A 73 6.50 18.98 22.78
CA THR A 73 5.71 20.20 22.59
C THR A 73 4.37 20.19 23.34
N GLY A 74 4.09 19.16 24.16
CA GLY A 74 2.83 19.03 24.88
C GLY A 74 1.60 18.85 23.98
N ARG A 75 1.81 18.34 22.75
CA ARG A 75 0.76 18.07 21.76
C ARG A 75 0.47 16.58 21.62
N ASP A 76 0.55 15.86 22.74
CA ASP A 76 0.32 14.43 22.81
C ASP A 76 -1.12 14.04 22.40
N TYR A 77 -2.09 14.93 22.58
CA TYR A 77 -3.46 14.73 22.07
C TYR A 77 -3.55 14.53 20.54
N PHE A 78 -2.56 14.99 19.76
CA PHE A 78 -2.49 14.75 18.31
C PHE A 78 -1.96 13.36 17.94
N LEU A 79 -1.36 12.62 18.87
CA LEU A 79 -0.81 11.29 18.59
C LEU A 79 -1.90 10.31 18.16
N PHE A 80 -3.04 10.32 18.82
CA PHE A 80 -4.10 9.36 18.55
C PHE A 80 -4.68 9.53 17.12
N PRO A 81 -5.03 10.76 16.69
CA PRO A 81 -5.34 11.03 15.28
C PRO A 81 -4.21 10.69 14.30
N ALA A 82 -2.96 11.02 14.65
CA ALA A 82 -1.82 10.77 13.77
C ALA A 82 -1.57 9.27 13.55
N LEU A 83 -1.71 8.45 14.60
CA LEU A 83 -1.61 6.99 14.52
C LEU A 83 -2.73 6.39 13.64
N ALA A 84 -3.96 6.90 13.78
CA ALA A 84 -5.06 6.49 12.90
C ALA A 84 -4.83 6.94 11.44
N GLY A 85 -4.28 8.14 11.23
CA GLY A 85 -3.86 8.62 9.90
C GLY A 85 -2.77 7.75 9.28
N PHE A 86 -1.83 7.26 10.10
CA PHE A 86 -0.81 6.32 9.67
C PHE A 86 -1.40 4.99 9.18
N MET A 87 -2.54 4.51 9.70
CA MET A 87 -3.21 3.32 9.14
C MET A 87 -3.71 3.53 7.70
N ILE A 88 -4.05 4.77 7.33
CA ILE A 88 -4.48 5.13 5.98
C ILE A 88 -3.27 5.22 5.03
N VAL A 89 -2.17 5.81 5.50
CA VAL A 89 -0.97 6.06 4.68
C VAL A 89 -0.02 4.85 4.64
N GLY A 90 -0.04 4.00 5.67
CA GLY A 90 0.84 2.84 5.84
C GLY A 90 0.88 1.88 4.65
N PRO A 91 -0.26 1.51 4.04
CA PRO A 91 -0.28 0.69 2.83
C PRO A 91 0.42 1.33 1.63
N LEU A 92 0.34 2.67 1.50
CA LEU A 92 1.03 3.39 0.44
C LEU A 92 2.54 3.40 0.66
N VAL A 93 2.99 3.52 1.90
CA VAL A 93 4.40 3.38 2.29
C VAL A 93 4.86 1.93 2.05
N ALA A 94 4.04 0.93 2.39
CA ALA A 94 4.37 -0.47 2.14
C ALA A 94 4.45 -0.83 0.64
N ALA A 95 3.81 -0.05 -0.25
CA ALA A 95 3.88 -0.24 -1.71
C ALA A 95 5.31 -0.33 -2.25
N GLY A 96 6.26 0.41 -1.66
CA GLY A 96 7.68 0.37 -2.05
C GLY A 96 8.32 -1.02 -1.84
N LEU A 97 7.90 -1.75 -0.80
CA LEU A 97 8.36 -3.12 -0.55
C LEU A 97 7.76 -4.12 -1.53
N TYR A 98 6.51 -3.91 -1.99
CA TYR A 98 5.92 -4.75 -3.03
C TYR A 98 6.67 -4.62 -4.36
N LEU A 99 7.12 -3.41 -4.71
CA LEU A 99 7.94 -3.20 -5.90
C LEU A 99 9.27 -3.94 -5.81
N LYS A 100 9.88 -4.02 -4.61
CA LYS A 100 11.08 -4.85 -4.40
C LYS A 100 10.82 -6.31 -4.77
N SER A 101 9.77 -6.91 -4.21
CA SER A 101 9.48 -8.34 -4.44
C SER A 101 9.21 -8.59 -5.93
N ARG A 102 8.48 -7.68 -6.61
CA ARG A 102 8.28 -7.74 -8.06
C ARG A 102 9.58 -7.67 -8.86
N SER A 103 10.50 -6.78 -8.49
CA SER A 103 11.79 -6.64 -9.17
C SER A 103 12.75 -7.81 -8.89
N LEU A 104 12.64 -8.46 -7.72
CA LEU A 104 13.38 -9.70 -7.43
C LEU A 104 12.89 -10.83 -8.33
N GLU A 105 11.58 -10.93 -8.56
CA GLU A 105 10.99 -11.92 -9.46
C GLU A 105 11.38 -11.68 -10.93
N SER A 106 11.59 -10.43 -11.34
CA SER A 106 12.08 -10.08 -12.68
C SER A 106 13.60 -10.13 -12.86
N GLY A 107 14.37 -10.43 -11.81
CA GLY A 107 15.83 -10.52 -11.85
C GLY A 107 16.56 -9.18 -11.98
N GLU A 108 15.88 -8.05 -11.72
CA GLU A 108 16.46 -6.72 -11.84
C GLU A 108 17.27 -6.29 -10.60
N ARG A 109 18.32 -5.47 -10.81
CA ARG A 109 19.11 -4.90 -9.71
C ARG A 109 18.33 -3.76 -9.04
N ILE A 110 17.88 -4.00 -7.82
CA ILE A 110 17.10 -3.02 -7.04
C ILE A 110 18.03 -2.08 -6.29
N THR A 111 17.73 -0.79 -6.35
CA THR A 111 18.40 0.25 -5.55
C THR A 111 17.37 1.00 -4.70
N LEU A 112 17.78 1.56 -3.55
CA LEU A 112 16.89 2.39 -2.73
C LEU A 112 16.28 3.55 -3.52
N ARG A 113 17.04 4.09 -4.47
CA ARG A 113 16.57 5.16 -5.36
C ARG A 113 15.44 4.67 -6.27
N SER A 114 15.46 3.44 -6.77
CA SER A 114 14.37 2.89 -7.59
C SER A 114 13.12 2.54 -6.78
N MET A 115 13.28 2.25 -5.47
CA MET A 115 12.16 2.06 -4.55
C MET A 115 11.47 3.37 -4.16
N LEU A 116 12.22 4.47 -4.07
CA LEU A 116 11.69 5.80 -3.74
C LEU A 116 11.22 6.55 -5.00
N ALA A 117 11.93 6.40 -6.12
CA ALA A 117 11.58 6.95 -7.42
C ALA A 117 10.65 5.98 -8.17
N VAL A 118 9.54 5.62 -7.52
CA VAL A 118 8.48 4.86 -8.16
C VAL A 118 7.95 5.70 -9.32
N GLN A 119 8.26 5.28 -10.54
CA GLN A 119 7.51 5.72 -11.72
C GLN A 119 6.34 4.75 -11.85
N PRO A 120 5.11 5.14 -11.47
CA PRO A 120 3.97 4.26 -11.60
C PRO A 120 3.75 3.96 -13.08
N SER A 121 4.04 2.71 -13.49
CA SER A 121 3.69 2.21 -14.83
C SER A 121 2.18 2.26 -15.08
N ALA A 122 1.37 2.27 -14.02
CA ALA A 122 -0.09 2.49 -14.03
C ALA A 122 -0.43 3.95 -13.64
N GLY A 123 0.21 4.93 -14.29
CA GLY A 123 0.30 6.33 -13.88
C GLY A 123 -0.97 6.95 -13.31
N ALA A 124 -2.09 6.88 -14.03
CA ALA A 124 -3.34 7.52 -13.63
C ALA A 124 -4.00 6.84 -12.40
N GLN A 125 -3.95 5.51 -12.30
CA GLN A 125 -4.58 4.78 -11.20
C GLN A 125 -3.83 5.00 -9.88
N VAL A 126 -2.49 4.98 -9.91
CA VAL A 126 -1.68 5.25 -8.71
C VAL A 126 -1.87 6.69 -8.24
N PHE A 127 -1.92 7.64 -9.18
CA PHE A 127 -2.22 9.04 -8.86
C PHE A 127 -3.62 9.20 -8.25
N PHE A 128 -4.63 8.55 -8.83
CA PHE A 128 -6.00 8.58 -8.29
C PHE A 128 -6.07 7.97 -6.88
N THR A 129 -5.47 6.79 -6.66
CA THR A 129 -5.40 6.19 -5.32
C THR A 129 -4.66 7.10 -4.34
N GLY A 130 -3.54 7.70 -4.75
CA GLY A 130 -2.81 8.67 -3.92
C GLY A 130 -3.66 9.90 -3.56
N MET A 131 -4.43 10.43 -4.52
CA MET A 131 -5.34 11.54 -4.30
C MET A 131 -6.46 11.17 -3.34
N VAL A 132 -7.09 10.01 -3.51
CA VAL A 132 -8.15 9.50 -2.63
C VAL A 132 -7.63 9.32 -1.21
N LEU A 133 -6.46 8.69 -1.05
CA LEU A 133 -5.83 8.53 0.26
C LEU A 133 -5.48 9.87 0.91
N THR A 134 -5.04 10.85 0.13
CA THR A 134 -4.75 12.21 0.62
C THR A 134 -6.02 12.93 1.05
N MET A 135 -7.10 12.89 0.26
CA MET A 135 -8.39 13.46 0.64
C MET A 135 -8.96 12.80 1.89
N LEU A 136 -8.84 11.46 1.98
CA LEU A 136 -9.26 10.71 3.16
C LEU A 136 -8.46 11.13 4.40
N LEU A 137 -7.15 11.31 4.28
CA LEU A 137 -6.30 11.79 5.36
C LEU A 137 -6.68 13.21 5.81
N LEU A 138 -6.93 14.12 4.87
CA LEU A 138 -7.37 15.49 5.17
C LEU A 138 -8.73 15.51 5.88
N LEU A 139 -9.67 14.69 5.41
CA LEU A 139 -10.98 14.51 6.04
C LEU A 139 -10.83 13.95 7.45
N TRP A 140 -9.98 12.95 7.63
CA TRP A 140 -9.67 12.37 8.94
C TRP A 140 -9.11 13.41 9.91
N MET A 141 -8.12 14.20 9.48
CA MET A 141 -7.53 15.27 10.29
C MET A 141 -8.58 16.31 10.72
N ARG A 142 -9.55 16.63 9.84
CA ARG A 142 -10.66 17.53 10.19
C ARG A 142 -11.60 16.91 11.21
N ALA A 143 -11.98 15.65 11.05
CA ALA A 143 -12.81 14.92 12.01
C ALA A 143 -12.14 14.87 13.39
N ALA A 144 -10.83 14.62 13.45
CA ALA A 144 -10.08 14.58 14.70
C ALA A 144 -10.11 15.91 15.46
N VAL A 145 -9.94 17.05 14.77
CA VAL A 145 -10.03 18.37 15.39
C VAL A 145 -11.44 18.64 15.93
N LEU A 146 -12.48 18.26 15.19
CA LEU A 146 -13.87 18.43 15.61
C LEU A 146 -14.20 17.57 16.83
N ILE A 147 -13.77 16.31 16.85
CA ILE A 147 -13.95 15.40 17.99
C ILE A 147 -13.23 15.98 19.22
N TYR A 148 -11.98 16.42 19.06
CA TYR A 148 -11.24 17.05 20.15
C TYR A 148 -11.99 18.28 20.70
N ALA A 149 -12.45 19.17 19.83
CA ALA A 149 -13.20 20.36 20.24
C ALA A 149 -14.55 20.03 20.90
N LEU A 150 -15.20 18.93 20.52
CA LEU A 150 -16.49 18.52 21.10
C LEU A 150 -16.34 17.96 22.53
N PHE A 151 -15.25 17.23 22.80
CA PHE A 151 -15.04 16.55 24.09
C PHE A 151 -14.15 17.33 25.06
N PHE A 152 -13.23 18.16 24.55
CA PHE A 152 -12.22 18.87 25.33
C PHE A 152 -12.16 20.38 25.07
N GLY A 153 -12.97 20.89 24.13
CA GLY A 153 -13.18 22.32 23.90
C GLY A 153 -14.37 22.84 24.69
#